data_AF-A0AAV2U1I1-F1
#
_entry.id   AF-A0AAV2U1I1-F1
#
_cell.length_a   1.000
_cell.length_b   1.000
_cell.length_c   1.000
_cell.angle_alpha   90.00
_cell.angle_beta   90.00
_cell.angle_gamma   90.00
#
_symmetry.space_group_name_H-M   'P 1'
#
loop_
_entity.id
_entity.type
_entity.pdbx_description
1 polymer ?
#
loop_
_entity_poly.entity_id
_entity_poly.type
_entity_poly.pdbx_seq_one_letter_code
_entity_poly.pdbx_strand_id
1 'polypeptide(L)'
;MHGMVILTSLTIDRLLATVYGSVYKLHQRRYIIIFYSSIFAYSVLLIFPQYLLMYYAEHRCESLLLSFKAFAYIWMVFFYFVPSGIMLGVHFRVVLYLNQRAAPVGTGNSASATEANKAITQTTRRLTIATICFTAVILLANAYGTIYFILDSLSVAIYYFGTWQQEIDVFLSGVASTTNPIILLIALPKLRAKIFKRFQSVLSILLRRLGHSEQERTSRINSVVSSFTSG
;
A
#
# COMPACT_ATOMS: atom_id res chain seq x y z
N MET A 1 -9.08 5.58 -8.01
CA MET A 1 -9.06 4.31 -8.79
C MET A 1 -7.67 3.66 -8.90
N HIS A 2 -6.55 4.35 -9.19
CA HIS A 2 -5.22 3.69 -9.26
C HIS A 2 -4.66 3.06 -7.96
N GLY A 3 -5.25 3.36 -6.80
CA GLY A 3 -4.75 2.93 -5.49
C GLY A 3 -4.64 1.41 -5.34
N MET A 4 -5.69 0.65 -5.68
CA MET A 4 -5.75 -0.81 -5.43
C MET A 4 -4.65 -1.60 -6.13
N VAL A 5 -4.34 -1.25 -7.38
CA VAL A 5 -3.29 -1.93 -8.18
C VAL A 5 -1.91 -1.65 -7.57
N ILE A 6 -1.64 -0.38 -7.22
CA ILE A 6 -0.38 0.03 -6.58
C ILE A 6 -0.21 -0.65 -5.22
N LEU A 7 -1.28 -0.80 -4.46
CA LEU A 7 -1.30 -1.44 -3.14
C LEU A 7 -1.08 -2.95 -3.22
N THR A 8 -1.79 -3.64 -4.12
CA THR A 8 -1.55 -5.05 -4.42
C THR A 8 -0.09 -5.25 -4.80
N SER A 9 0.41 -4.32 -5.61
CA SER A 9 1.79 -4.34 -6.03
C SER A 9 2.78 -4.17 -4.86
N LEU A 10 2.54 -3.20 -3.99
CA LEU A 10 3.37 -3.01 -2.79
C LEU A 10 3.34 -4.24 -1.87
N THR A 11 2.20 -4.95 -1.76
CA THR A 11 2.12 -6.18 -0.97
C THR A 11 2.90 -7.35 -1.56
N ILE A 12 2.89 -7.54 -2.88
CA ILE A 12 3.67 -8.60 -3.53
C ILE A 12 5.17 -8.29 -3.43
N ASP A 13 5.60 -7.04 -3.59
CA ASP A 13 7.00 -6.65 -3.38
C ASP A 13 7.47 -7.00 -1.96
N ARG A 14 6.62 -6.73 -0.97
CA ARG A 14 6.86 -7.15 0.42
C ARG A 14 6.91 -8.67 0.59
N LEU A 15 6.06 -9.45 -0.09
CA LEU A 15 6.13 -10.91 -0.07
C LEU A 15 7.48 -11.41 -0.59
N LEU A 16 7.90 -10.89 -1.74
CA LEU A 16 9.15 -11.29 -2.38
C LEU A 16 10.36 -10.95 -1.50
N ALA A 17 10.34 -9.78 -0.86
CA ALA A 17 11.39 -9.36 0.07
C ALA A 17 11.43 -10.19 1.36
N THR A 18 10.28 -10.62 1.90
CA THR A 18 10.19 -11.33 3.19
C THR A 18 10.33 -12.84 3.08
N VAL A 19 9.68 -13.47 2.10
CA VAL A 19 9.66 -14.93 1.91
C VAL A 19 10.79 -15.38 0.98
N TYR A 20 11.05 -14.64 -0.11
CA TYR A 20 12.00 -15.02 -1.16
C TYR A 20 13.27 -14.17 -1.17
N GLY A 21 13.66 -13.59 -0.03
CA GLY A 21 14.71 -12.57 0.05
C GLY A 21 16.06 -12.93 -0.59
N SER A 22 16.42 -14.22 -0.68
CA SER A 22 17.63 -14.69 -1.37
C SER A 22 17.50 -14.65 -2.91
N VAL A 23 16.41 -15.18 -3.46
CA VAL A 23 16.12 -15.19 -4.90
C VAL A 23 15.78 -13.80 -5.42
N TYR A 24 15.06 -13.03 -4.61
CA TYR A 24 14.69 -11.64 -4.93
C TYR A 24 15.92 -10.76 -5.07
N LYS A 25 16.93 -10.89 -4.20
CA LYS A 25 18.19 -10.11 -4.32
C LYS A 25 18.94 -10.39 -5.61
N LEU A 26 18.94 -11.64 -6.08
CA LEU A 26 19.66 -12.03 -7.28
C LEU A 26 19.03 -11.47 -8.56
N HIS A 27 17.69 -11.40 -8.61
CA HIS A 27 16.93 -11.00 -9.80
C HIS A 27 16.10 -9.72 -9.61
N GLN A 28 16.45 -8.89 -8.62
CA GLN A 28 15.64 -7.77 -8.16
C GLN A 28 15.22 -6.83 -9.30
N ARG A 29 16.18 -6.46 -10.16
CA ARG A 29 15.93 -5.54 -11.28
C ARG A 29 14.91 -6.10 -12.29
N ARG A 30 14.97 -7.40 -12.57
CA ARG A 30 14.05 -8.06 -13.50
C ARG A 30 12.63 -8.13 -12.94
N TYR A 31 12.49 -8.49 -11.66
CA TYR A 31 11.20 -8.48 -10.99
C TYR A 31 10.57 -7.09 -10.96
N ILE A 32 11.35 -6.06 -10.61
CA ILE A 32 10.89 -4.66 -10.62
C ILE A 32 10.35 -4.25 -12.00
N ILE A 33 11.08 -4.56 -13.09
CA ILE A 33 10.66 -4.18 -14.45
C ILE A 33 9.35 -4.88 -14.84
N ILE A 34 9.29 -6.20 -14.67
CA ILE A 34 8.07 -7.00 -14.98
C ILE A 34 6.89 -6.48 -14.18
N PHE A 35 7.13 -6.06 -12.95
CA PHE A 35 6.09 -5.63 -12.06
C PHE A 35 5.51 -4.28 -12.45
N TYR A 36 6.36 -3.27 -12.70
CA TYR A 36 5.89 -1.97 -13.16
C TYR A 36 5.26 -2.03 -14.55
N SER A 37 5.78 -2.85 -15.46
CA SER A 37 5.14 -3.05 -16.76
C SER A 37 3.77 -3.70 -16.64
N SER A 38 3.61 -4.67 -15.73
CA SER A 38 2.32 -5.33 -15.46
C SER A 38 1.31 -4.35 -14.85
N ILE A 39 1.72 -3.49 -13.90
CA ILE A 39 0.86 -2.45 -13.32
C ILE A 39 0.35 -1.50 -14.40
N PHE A 40 1.25 -1.04 -15.27
CA PHE A 40 0.91 -0.12 -16.35
C PHE A 40 -0.06 -0.77 -17.34
N ALA A 41 0.26 -1.96 -17.83
CA ALA A 41 -0.60 -2.70 -18.75
C ALA A 41 -1.98 -2.97 -18.15
N TYR A 42 -2.02 -3.40 -16.88
CA TYR A 42 -3.28 -3.66 -16.16
C TYR A 42 -4.13 -2.39 -16.01
N SER A 43 -3.48 -1.26 -15.68
CA SER A 43 -4.17 0.02 -15.54
C SER A 43 -4.78 0.47 -16.87
N VAL A 44 -4.04 0.33 -17.98
CA VAL A 44 -4.53 0.67 -19.32
C VAL A 44 -5.71 -0.22 -19.70
N LEU A 45 -5.62 -1.53 -19.47
CA LEU A 45 -6.69 -2.48 -19.77
C LEU A 45 -7.98 -2.21 -18.99
N LEU A 46 -7.89 -1.72 -17.75
CA LEU A 46 -9.07 -1.37 -16.96
C LEU A 46 -9.70 -0.06 -17.38
N ILE A 47 -8.89 0.93 -17.76
CA ILE A 47 -9.35 2.27 -18.14
C ILE A 47 -9.91 2.29 -19.57
N PHE A 48 -9.35 1.50 -20.47
CA PHE A 48 -9.72 1.49 -21.88
C PHE A 48 -11.22 1.24 -22.12
N PRO A 49 -11.88 0.25 -21.48
CA PRO A 49 -13.32 0.06 -21.61
C PRO A 49 -14.13 1.25 -21.07
N GLN A 50 -13.69 1.91 -20.00
CA GLN A 50 -14.41 3.08 -19.46
C GLN A 50 -14.51 4.21 -20.49
N TYR A 51 -13.44 4.44 -21.25
CA TYR A 51 -13.45 5.44 -22.32
C TYR A 51 -14.36 5.06 -23.49
N LEU A 52 -14.46 3.76 -23.81
CA LEU A 52 -15.33 3.29 -24.89
C LEU A 52 -16.82 3.28 -24.51
N LEU A 53 -17.15 3.17 -23.21
CA LEU A 53 -18.53 3.15 -22.73
C LEU A 53 -19.17 4.53 -22.54
N MET A 54 -18.38 5.60 -22.52
CA MET A 54 -18.85 6.98 -22.35
C MET A 54 -19.04 7.63 -23.72
N TYR A 55 -20.24 8.14 -24.02
CA TYR A 55 -20.46 9.04 -25.15
C TYR A 55 -20.96 10.39 -24.65
N TYR A 56 -20.61 11.45 -25.39
CA TYR A 56 -21.04 12.80 -25.08
C TYR A 56 -22.24 13.14 -25.97
N ALA A 57 -23.41 13.31 -25.36
CA ALA A 57 -24.61 13.78 -26.04
C ALA A 57 -25.31 14.86 -25.22
N GLU A 58 -25.79 15.90 -25.89
CA GLU A 58 -26.59 16.98 -25.28
C GLU A 58 -25.99 17.58 -23.99
N HIS A 59 -24.68 17.84 -24.01
CA HIS A 59 -23.92 18.37 -22.87
C HIS A 59 -23.84 17.47 -21.63
N ARG A 60 -24.24 16.19 -21.74
CA ARG A 60 -24.14 15.18 -20.69
C ARG A 60 -23.27 14.02 -21.17
N CYS A 61 -22.55 13.41 -20.25
CA CYS A 61 -21.92 12.11 -20.49
C CYS A 61 -22.94 11.03 -20.16
N GLU A 62 -23.32 10.24 -21.16
CA GLU A 62 -24.22 9.10 -20.99
C GLU A 62 -23.50 7.78 -21.28
N SER A 63 -23.96 6.70 -20.65
CA SER A 63 -23.39 5.37 -20.78
C SER A 63 -24.35 4.43 -21.50
N LEU A 64 -23.82 3.51 -22.32
CA LEU A 64 -24.64 2.47 -22.95
C LEU A 64 -25.13 1.45 -21.90
N LEU A 65 -26.43 1.48 -21.58
CA LEU A 65 -27.06 0.74 -20.46
C LEU A 65 -26.84 -0.78 -20.47
N LEU A 66 -26.90 -1.43 -21.65
CA LEU A 66 -26.72 -2.89 -21.76
C LEU A 66 -25.26 -3.32 -21.53
N SER A 67 -24.31 -2.51 -21.99
CA SER A 67 -22.87 -2.73 -21.82
C SER A 67 -22.39 -2.35 -20.42
N PHE A 68 -23.11 -1.45 -19.73
CA PHE A 68 -22.76 -0.96 -18.39
C PHE A 68 -22.86 -2.06 -17.32
N LYS A 69 -23.87 -2.92 -17.35
CA LYS A 69 -24.02 -4.04 -16.40
C LYS A 69 -22.85 -5.03 -16.49
N ALA A 70 -22.54 -5.49 -17.70
CA ALA A 70 -21.42 -6.41 -17.93
C ALA A 70 -20.09 -5.77 -17.51
N PHE A 71 -19.90 -4.50 -17.84
CA PHE A 71 -18.75 -3.73 -17.39
C PHE A 71 -18.66 -3.62 -15.86
N ALA A 72 -19.78 -3.42 -15.16
CA ALA A 72 -19.80 -3.32 -13.70
C ALA A 72 -19.35 -4.62 -13.02
N TYR A 73 -19.79 -5.79 -13.51
CA TYR A 73 -19.33 -7.08 -12.98
C TYR A 73 -17.87 -7.36 -13.30
N ILE A 74 -17.41 -7.10 -14.54
CA ILE A 74 -16.01 -7.24 -14.92
C ILE A 74 -15.15 -6.33 -14.04
N TRP A 75 -15.57 -5.08 -13.86
CA TRP A 75 -14.91 -4.11 -12.99
C TRP A 75 -14.82 -4.65 -11.56
N MET A 76 -15.91 -5.14 -10.96
CA MET A 76 -15.88 -5.73 -9.62
C MET A 76 -14.87 -6.89 -9.50
N VAL A 77 -14.86 -7.81 -10.46
CA VAL A 77 -13.98 -8.98 -10.42
C VAL A 77 -12.52 -8.55 -10.51
N PHE A 78 -12.16 -7.78 -11.53
CA PHE A 78 -10.76 -7.42 -11.79
C PHE A 78 -10.26 -6.31 -10.86
N PHE A 79 -11.10 -5.33 -10.52
CA PHE A 79 -10.68 -4.22 -9.66
C PHE A 79 -10.70 -4.54 -8.17
N TYR A 80 -11.62 -5.41 -7.73
CA TYR A 80 -11.81 -5.69 -6.31
C TYR A 80 -11.40 -7.12 -5.94
N PHE A 81 -12.04 -8.15 -6.51
CA PHE A 81 -11.83 -9.53 -6.05
C PHE A 81 -10.43 -10.08 -6.33
N VAL A 82 -9.93 -9.92 -7.56
CA VAL A 82 -8.60 -10.39 -7.96
C VAL A 82 -7.50 -9.78 -7.07
N PRO A 83 -7.39 -8.44 -6.93
CA PRO A 83 -6.38 -7.84 -6.07
C PRO A 83 -6.57 -8.21 -4.59
N SER A 84 -7.81 -8.24 -4.09
CA SER A 84 -8.09 -8.68 -2.70
C SER A 84 -7.63 -10.10 -2.44
N GLY A 85 -7.91 -11.03 -3.35
CA GLY A 85 -7.50 -12.43 -3.26
C GLY A 85 -5.98 -12.57 -3.27
N ILE A 86 -5.29 -11.83 -4.14
CA ILE A 86 -3.82 -11.81 -4.18
C ILE A 86 -3.25 -11.28 -2.86
N MET A 87 -3.76 -10.15 -2.35
CA MET A 87 -3.30 -9.55 -1.08
C MET A 87 -3.52 -10.51 0.10
N LEU A 88 -4.70 -11.15 0.18
CA LEU A 88 -5.01 -12.14 1.22
C LEU A 88 -4.08 -13.36 1.13
N GLY A 89 -3.89 -13.91 -0.07
CA GLY A 89 -2.98 -15.05 -0.29
C GLY A 89 -1.54 -14.73 0.09
N VAL A 90 -1.07 -13.53 -0.28
CA VAL A 90 0.25 -13.00 0.11
C VAL A 90 0.38 -12.95 1.63
N HIS A 91 -0.53 -12.26 2.32
CA HIS A 91 -0.47 -12.10 3.78
C HIS A 91 -0.55 -13.44 4.50
N PHE A 92 -1.42 -14.34 4.03
CA PHE A 92 -1.53 -15.69 4.55
C PHE A 92 -0.20 -16.46 4.44
N ARG A 93 0.47 -16.41 3.28
CA ARG A 93 1.78 -17.05 3.08
C ARG A 93 2.86 -16.46 3.99
N VAL A 94 2.91 -15.14 4.15
CA VAL A 94 3.87 -14.48 5.05
C VAL A 94 3.66 -14.92 6.50
N VAL A 95 2.41 -14.97 6.96
CA VAL A 95 2.08 -15.39 8.33
C VAL A 95 2.46 -16.86 8.56
N LEU A 96 2.15 -17.75 7.62
CA LEU A 96 2.57 -19.16 7.70
C LEU A 96 4.08 -19.29 7.78
N TYR A 97 4.82 -18.58 6.94
CA TYR A 97 6.28 -18.60 6.93
C TYR A 97 6.89 -18.07 8.24
N LEU A 98 6.34 -16.99 8.80
CA LEU A 98 6.78 -16.44 10.08
C LEU A 98 6.49 -17.41 11.24
N ASN A 99 5.32 -18.07 11.22
CA ASN A 99 4.95 -19.05 12.24
C ASN A 99 5.85 -20.30 12.19
N GLN A 100 6.19 -20.77 10.99
CA GLN A 100 7.12 -21.90 10.81
C GLN A 100 8.53 -21.58 11.35
N ARG A 101 9.00 -20.33 11.21
CA ARG A 101 10.30 -19.89 11.75
C ARG A 101 10.27 -19.56 13.25
N ALA A 102 9.10 -19.32 13.80
CA ALA A 102 8.92 -19.12 15.23
C ALA A 102 8.84 -20.44 16.02
N ALA A 103 8.59 -21.57 15.35
CA ALA A 103 8.62 -22.89 15.97
C ALA A 103 10.07 -23.24 16.41
N PRO A 104 10.27 -23.69 17.66
CA PRO A 104 11.61 -24.02 18.15
C PRO A 104 12.06 -25.34 17.52
N VAL A 105 12.81 -25.26 16.42
CA VAL A 105 13.58 -26.42 15.95
C VAL A 105 14.80 -26.54 16.87
N GLY A 106 14.84 -27.65 17.61
CA GLY A 106 15.80 -27.90 18.67
C GLY A 106 17.26 -27.91 18.23
N THR A 107 18.11 -27.66 19.23
CA THR A 107 19.52 -28.08 19.35
C THR A 107 20.46 -27.68 18.22
N GLY A 108 21.13 -26.53 18.37
CA GLY A 108 22.27 -26.13 17.55
C GLY A 108 22.90 -24.83 18.03
N ASN A 109 24.05 -24.95 18.71
CA ASN A 109 24.81 -23.90 19.39
C ASN A 109 25.13 -22.67 18.52
N SER A 110 24.44 -21.55 18.72
CA SER A 110 24.89 -20.18 18.38
C SER A 110 23.92 -19.14 18.95
N ALA A 111 24.00 -18.89 20.27
CA ALA A 111 23.09 -17.99 20.99
C ALA A 111 22.99 -16.58 20.36
N SER A 112 24.09 -16.04 19.82
CA SER A 112 24.13 -14.72 19.18
C SER A 112 23.41 -14.66 17.82
N ALA A 113 23.50 -15.72 17.00
CA ALA A 113 22.80 -15.81 15.73
C ALA A 113 21.29 -16.05 15.93
N THR A 114 20.92 -16.77 16.99
CA THR A 114 19.52 -17.03 17.35
C THR A 114 18.81 -15.76 17.83
N GLU A 115 19.46 -14.92 18.63
CA GLU A 115 18.90 -13.64 19.10
C GLU A 115 18.71 -12.62 17.98
N ALA A 116 19.71 -12.45 17.10
CA ALA A 116 19.60 -11.56 15.95
C ALA A 116 18.46 -11.99 15.01
N ASN A 117 18.33 -13.30 14.74
CA ASN A 117 17.24 -13.84 13.93
C ASN A 117 15.87 -13.66 14.60
N LYS A 118 15.78 -13.79 15.93
CA LYS A 118 14.55 -13.59 16.70
C LYS A 118 14.10 -12.12 16.66
N ALA A 119 15.03 -11.17 16.82
CA ALA A 119 14.76 -9.74 16.72
C ALA A 119 14.32 -9.32 15.30
N ILE A 120 14.96 -9.86 14.27
CA ILE A 120 14.56 -9.64 12.86
C ILE A 120 13.15 -10.18 12.63
N THR A 121 12.88 -11.42 13.06
CA THR A 121 11.56 -12.07 12.89
C THR A 121 10.45 -11.32 13.63
N GLN A 122 10.71 -10.82 14.84
CA GLN A 122 9.75 -10.02 15.60
C GLN A 122 9.46 -8.67 14.93
N THR A 123 10.49 -8.01 14.40
CA THR A 123 10.35 -6.76 13.64
C THR A 123 9.52 -6.99 12.37
N THR A 124 9.82 -8.05 11.62
CA THR A 124 9.05 -8.45 10.43
C THR A 124 7.60 -8.75 10.79
N ARG A 125 7.34 -9.47 11.89
CA ARG A 125 5.98 -9.78 12.35
C ARG A 125 5.16 -8.54 12.68
N ARG A 126 5.71 -7.60 13.46
CA ARG A 126 5.03 -6.31 13.77
C ARG A 126 4.69 -5.56 12.48
N LEU A 127 5.64 -5.54 11.55
CA LEU A 127 5.47 -4.87 10.27
C LEU A 127 4.40 -5.53 9.39
N THR A 128 4.35 -6.87 9.38
CA THR A 128 3.33 -7.65 8.68
C THR A 128 1.94 -7.36 9.24
N ILE A 129 1.77 -7.38 10.58
CA ILE A 129 0.49 -7.07 11.24
C ILE A 129 0.03 -5.67 10.85
N ALA A 130 0.90 -4.66 10.94
CA ALA A 130 0.56 -3.30 10.54
C ALA A 130 0.04 -3.26 9.10
N THR A 131 0.71 -3.94 8.15
CA THR A 131 0.21 -3.98 6.78
C THR A 131 -1.06 -4.76 6.57
N ILE A 132 -1.32 -5.81 7.34
CA ILE A 132 -2.59 -6.53 7.26
C ILE A 132 -3.71 -5.60 7.69
N CYS A 133 -3.56 -4.89 8.82
CA CYS A 133 -4.55 -3.92 9.29
C CYS A 133 -4.79 -2.81 8.26
N PHE A 134 -3.73 -2.20 7.72
CA PHE A 134 -3.87 -1.18 6.67
C PHE A 134 -4.52 -1.72 5.39
N THR A 135 -4.14 -2.93 4.97
CA THR A 135 -4.77 -3.59 3.81
C THR A 135 -6.26 -3.77 4.06
N ALA A 136 -6.66 -4.26 5.24
CA ALA A 136 -8.06 -4.47 5.57
C ALA A 136 -8.88 -3.17 5.53
N VAL A 137 -8.35 -2.06 6.07
CA VAL A 137 -9.00 -0.75 6.02
C VAL A 137 -9.23 -0.31 4.57
N ILE A 138 -8.24 -0.48 3.71
CA ILE A 138 -8.31 -0.11 2.30
C ILE A 138 -9.28 -1.02 1.53
N LEU A 139 -9.30 -2.32 1.82
CA LEU A 139 -10.26 -3.24 1.22
C LEU A 139 -11.71 -2.88 1.60
N LEU A 140 -11.95 -2.51 2.86
CA LEU A 140 -13.27 -2.04 3.30
C LEU A 140 -13.65 -0.72 2.63
N ALA A 141 -12.72 0.22 2.55
CA ALA A 141 -12.92 1.51 1.88
C ALA A 141 -13.35 1.35 0.41
N ASN A 142 -12.69 0.46 -0.33
CA ASN A 142 -13.03 0.22 -1.75
C ASN A 142 -14.23 -0.73 -1.93
N ALA A 143 -14.58 -1.52 -0.91
CA ALA A 143 -15.80 -2.33 -0.93
C ALA A 143 -17.04 -1.43 -1.04
N TYR A 144 -17.03 -0.29 -0.32
CA TYR A 144 -18.10 0.69 -0.34
C TYR A 144 -18.41 1.15 -1.78
N GLY A 145 -17.43 1.72 -2.48
CA GLY A 145 -17.62 2.18 -3.87
C GLY A 145 -18.01 1.04 -4.82
N THR A 146 -17.45 -0.15 -4.64
CA THR A 146 -17.76 -1.32 -5.48
C THR A 146 -19.22 -1.78 -5.30
N ILE A 147 -19.73 -1.80 -4.06
CA ILE A 147 -21.11 -2.18 -3.77
C ILE A 147 -22.08 -1.19 -4.39
N TYR A 148 -21.86 0.12 -4.21
CA TYR A 148 -22.73 1.15 -4.78
C TYR A 148 -22.69 1.16 -6.31
N PHE A 149 -21.54 0.88 -6.92
CA PHE A 149 -21.42 0.73 -8.37
C PHE A 149 -22.26 -0.43 -8.92
N ILE A 150 -22.32 -1.57 -8.20
CA ILE A 150 -23.19 -2.69 -8.58
C ILE A 150 -24.66 -2.34 -8.36
N LEU A 151 -25.01 -1.70 -7.24
CA LEU A 151 -26.39 -1.29 -6.96
C LEU A 151 -26.93 -0.33 -8.02
N ASP A 152 -26.07 0.54 -8.55
CA ASP A 152 -26.39 1.42 -9.68
C ASP A 152 -26.58 0.66 -10.99
N SER A 153 -25.74 -0.34 -11.26
CA SER A 153 -25.94 -1.23 -12.41
C SER A 153 -27.27 -2.00 -12.35
N LEU A 154 -27.80 -2.25 -11.15
CA LEU A 154 -29.10 -2.88 -10.91
C LEU A 154 -30.27 -1.88 -10.87
N SER A 155 -29.98 -0.58 -11.03
CA SER A 155 -30.95 0.52 -10.91
C SER A 155 -31.63 0.59 -9.53
N VAL A 156 -30.96 0.09 -8.48
CA VAL A 156 -31.45 0.07 -7.08
C VAL A 156 -30.98 1.29 -6.30
N ALA A 157 -29.78 1.77 -6.59
CA ALA A 157 -29.21 2.98 -5.99
C ALA A 157 -28.68 3.91 -7.08
N ILE A 158 -28.51 5.18 -6.75
CA ILE A 158 -27.98 6.18 -7.67
C ILE A 158 -26.49 6.37 -7.37
N TYR A 159 -25.63 6.06 -8.34
CA TYR A 159 -24.17 6.22 -8.22
C TYR A 159 -23.58 6.81 -9.50
N TYR A 160 -23.69 8.14 -9.64
CA TYR A 160 -23.04 8.89 -10.72
C TYR A 160 -22.29 10.11 -10.18
N PHE A 161 -21.56 10.81 -11.06
CA PHE A 161 -20.74 11.96 -10.70
C PHE A 161 -21.53 13.07 -9.99
N GLY A 162 -21.04 13.52 -8.84
CA GLY A 162 -21.67 14.57 -8.03
C GLY A 162 -22.69 14.06 -7.00
N THR A 163 -22.81 12.73 -6.84
CA THR A 163 -23.56 12.14 -5.73
C THR A 163 -22.70 12.07 -4.47
N TRP A 164 -23.31 12.23 -3.29
CA TRP A 164 -22.60 12.18 -2.01
C TRP A 164 -21.92 10.82 -1.77
N GLN A 165 -22.50 9.73 -2.27
CA GLN A 165 -21.90 8.39 -2.21
C GLN A 165 -20.59 8.33 -3.00
N GLN A 166 -20.57 8.93 -4.20
CA GLN A 166 -19.36 8.99 -5.02
C GLN A 166 -18.30 9.91 -4.38
N GLU A 167 -18.70 11.01 -3.75
CA GLU A 167 -17.77 11.88 -3.02
C GLU A 167 -17.10 11.16 -1.84
N ILE A 168 -17.86 10.35 -1.09
CA ILE A 168 -17.31 9.51 -0.01
C ILE A 168 -16.31 8.49 -0.56
N ASP A 169 -16.63 7.81 -1.66
CA ASP A 169 -15.72 6.85 -2.29
C ASP A 169 -14.41 7.53 -2.77
N VAL A 170 -14.52 8.70 -3.39
CA VAL A 170 -13.36 9.50 -3.82
C VAL A 170 -12.52 9.93 -2.61
N PHE A 171 -13.16 10.38 -1.52
CA PHE A 171 -12.48 10.76 -0.29
C PHE A 171 -11.73 9.57 0.32
N LEU A 172 -12.40 8.43 0.47
CA LEU A 172 -11.82 7.19 0.99
C LEU A 172 -10.64 6.70 0.12
N SER A 173 -10.79 6.77 -1.21
CA SER A 173 -9.71 6.49 -2.17
C SER A 173 -8.54 7.46 -2.04
N GLY A 174 -8.80 8.74 -1.75
CA GLY A 174 -7.78 9.75 -1.49
C GLY A 174 -6.96 9.42 -0.25
N VAL A 175 -7.63 9.08 0.86
CA VAL A 175 -7.00 8.64 2.12
C VAL A 175 -6.19 7.35 1.91
N ALA A 176 -6.70 6.39 1.14
CA ALA A 176 -5.95 5.17 0.81
C ALA A 176 -4.65 5.49 0.05
N SER A 177 -4.68 6.48 -0.84
CA SER A 177 -3.50 6.87 -1.64
C SER A 177 -2.42 7.57 -0.81
N THR A 178 -2.80 8.41 0.17
CA THR A 178 -1.87 9.06 1.10
C THR A 178 -1.27 8.09 2.12
N THR A 179 -1.92 6.94 2.34
CA THR A 179 -1.43 5.90 3.25
C THR A 179 -0.25 5.11 2.66
N ASN A 180 -0.11 5.03 1.33
CA ASN A 180 0.99 4.33 0.66
C ASN A 180 2.41 4.75 1.12
N PRO A 181 2.77 6.04 1.12
CA PRO A 181 4.08 6.48 1.62
C PRO A 181 4.28 6.19 3.11
N ILE A 182 3.21 6.21 3.92
CA ILE A 182 3.26 5.84 5.34
C ILE A 182 3.60 4.36 5.48
N ILE A 183 2.94 3.50 4.69
CA ILE A 183 3.23 2.05 4.66
C ILE A 183 4.69 1.80 4.27
N LEU A 184 5.23 2.51 3.29
CA LEU A 184 6.64 2.43 2.87
C LEU A 184 7.61 2.85 3.98
N LEU A 185 7.31 3.94 4.68
CA LEU A 185 8.09 4.44 5.82
C LEU A 185 8.14 3.44 6.97
N ILE A 186 7.00 2.81 7.29
CA ILE A 186 6.93 1.77 8.32
C ILE A 186 7.65 0.50 7.82
N ALA A 187 7.53 0.15 6.53
CA ALA A 187 8.14 -1.06 5.94
C ALA A 187 9.66 -1.09 5.95
N LEU A 188 10.25 0.06 5.63
CA LEU A 188 11.66 0.14 5.26
C LEU A 188 12.40 0.92 6.33
N PRO A 189 12.87 0.27 7.42
CA PRO A 189 13.61 0.96 8.47
C PRO A 189 14.85 1.69 7.96
N LYS A 190 15.50 1.18 6.89
CA LYS A 190 16.60 1.86 6.20
C LYS A 190 16.17 3.16 5.50
N LEU A 191 14.99 3.15 4.87
CA LEU A 191 14.43 4.34 4.23
C LEU A 191 14.05 5.38 5.30
N ARG A 192 13.40 4.94 6.38
CA ARG A 192 13.06 5.78 7.53
C ARG A 192 14.31 6.47 8.09
N ALA A 193 15.38 5.73 8.34
CA ALA A 193 16.64 6.29 8.83
C ALA A 193 17.26 7.30 7.85
N LYS A 194 17.21 7.03 6.54
CA LYS A 194 17.76 7.92 5.51
C LYS A 194 16.96 9.22 5.39
N ILE A 195 15.63 9.14 5.42
CA ILE A 195 14.73 10.31 5.41
C ILE A 195 14.95 11.14 6.66
N PHE A 196 15.04 10.49 7.82
CA PHE A 196 15.24 11.18 9.09
C PHE A 196 16.59 11.91 9.13
N LYS A 197 17.68 11.28 8.68
CA LYS A 197 18.98 11.96 8.54
C LYS A 197 18.90 13.17 7.62
N ARG A 198 18.22 13.06 6.47
CA ARG A 198 18.03 14.18 5.54
C ARG A 198 17.20 15.30 6.17
N PHE A 199 16.13 14.96 6.89
CA PHE A 199 15.31 15.92 7.61
C PHE A 199 16.14 16.66 8.67
N GLN A 200 16.95 15.96 9.46
CA GLN A 200 17.87 16.56 10.42
C GLN A 200 18.87 17.51 9.75
N SER A 201 19.40 17.15 8.58
CA SER A 201 20.29 18.04 7.82
C SER A 201 19.58 19.29 7.31
N VAL A 202 18.35 19.19 6.83
CA VAL A 202 17.57 20.37 6.38
C VAL A 202 17.20 21.25 7.57
N LEU A 203 16.75 20.64 8.67
CA LEU A 203 16.40 21.34 9.89
C LEU A 203 17.60 22.06 10.50
N SER A 204 18.79 21.43 10.49
CA SER A 204 20.01 22.08 10.98
C SER A 204 20.44 23.27 10.10
N ILE A 205 20.24 23.19 8.78
CA ILE A 205 20.47 24.31 7.85
C ILE A 205 19.46 25.44 8.11
N LEU A 206 18.18 25.13 8.30
CA LEU A 206 17.13 26.12 8.59
C LEU A 206 17.38 26.84 9.92
N LEU A 207 17.71 26.09 10.98
CA LEU A 207 18.06 26.66 12.29
C LEU A 207 19.32 27.52 12.21
N ARG A 208 20.28 27.15 11.35
CA ARG A 208 21.48 27.97 11.09
C ARG A 208 21.15 29.27 10.35
N ARG A 209 20.17 29.25 9.44
CA ARG A 209 19.67 30.47 8.76
C ARG A 209 18.86 31.38 9.69
N LEU A 210 18.24 30.83 10.73
CA LEU A 210 17.48 31.58 11.75
C LEU A 210 18.37 32.19 12.86
N GLY A 211 19.70 32.05 12.80
CA GLY A 211 20.62 32.68 13.75
C GLY A 211 20.72 31.99 15.11
N HIS A 212 20.18 30.78 15.28
CA HIS A 212 20.30 30.03 16.54
C HIS A 212 21.73 29.59 16.82
N SER A 213 22.15 29.67 18.10
CA SER A 213 23.46 29.20 18.56
C SER A 213 23.61 27.67 18.42
N GLU A 214 24.84 27.19 18.23
CA GLU A 214 25.17 25.76 18.08
C GLU A 214 24.60 24.87 19.20
N GLN A 215 24.57 25.39 20.43
CA GLN A 215 24.15 24.68 21.64
C GLN A 215 22.62 24.56 21.73
N GLU A 216 21.88 25.57 21.28
CA GLU A 216 20.42 25.50 21.17
C GLU A 216 19.99 24.58 20.01
N ARG A 217 20.80 24.52 18.95
CA ARG A 217 20.58 23.66 17.78
C ARG A 217 20.67 22.17 18.14
N THR A 218 21.69 21.77 18.89
CA THR A 218 21.87 20.38 19.33
C THR A 218 20.81 19.95 20.34
N SER A 219 20.43 20.85 21.26
CA SER A 219 19.32 20.63 22.21
C SER A 219 17.99 20.36 21.50
N ARG A 220 17.60 21.21 20.54
CA ARG A 220 16.34 21.04 19.80
C ARG A 220 16.33 19.83 18.86
N ILE A 221 17.47 19.50 18.25
CA ILE A 221 17.57 18.27 17.45
C ILE A 221 17.40 17.04 18.36
N ASN A 222 18.06 17.02 19.53
CA ASN A 222 17.97 15.89 20.45
C ASN A 222 16.58 15.74 21.08
N SER A 223 15.86 16.84 21.36
CA SER A 223 14.48 16.79 21.87
C SER A 223 13.48 16.29 20.83
N VAL A 224 13.66 16.65 19.55
CA VAL A 224 12.85 16.10 18.46
C VAL A 224 13.19 14.63 18.23
N VAL A 225 14.45 14.22 18.36
CA VAL A 225 14.85 12.82 18.19
C VAL A 225 14.25 11.92 19.27
N SER A 226 14.28 12.34 20.54
CA SER A 226 13.78 11.55 21.65
C SER A 226 12.25 11.35 21.63
N SER A 227 11.50 12.31 21.08
CA SER A 227 10.05 12.20 20.93
C SER A 227 9.63 11.20 19.84
N PHE A 228 10.46 10.99 18.81
CA PHE A 228 10.18 10.05 17.72
C PHE A 228 10.68 8.62 17.97
N THR A 229 11.63 8.40 18.89
CA THR A 229 12.16 7.07 19.22
C THR A 229 11.40 6.34 20.33
N SER A 230 10.51 7.03 21.03
CA SER A 230 9.77 6.50 22.19
C SER A 230 8.37 5.95 21.84
N GLY A 231 8.06 5.80 20.55
CA GLY A 231 6.78 5.28 20.01
C GLY A 231 6.93 3.98 19.24
#